data_AF-A0AAU0F102-F1
#
_entry.id   AF-A0AAU0F102-F1
#
_cell.length_a   1.000
_cell.length_b   1.000
_cell.length_c   1.000
_cell.angle_alpha   90.00
_cell.angle_beta   90.00
_cell.angle_gamma   90.00
#
_symmetry.space_group_name_H-M   'P 1'
#
loop_
_entity.id
_entity.type
_entity.pdbx_description
1 polymer ?
#
loop_
_entity_poly.entity_id
_entity_poly.type
_entity_poly.pdbx_seq_one_letter_code
_entity_poly.pdbx_strand_id
1 'polypeptide(L)'
;MQIEVKKWLYDIQSAIVEIESYFNDYPKDFFIFQQNIMMKRAVERNLEIIGEATNRILKIDNSIHISNARNIVGLRNQIIHAYDSIQDEIIWGIIVRNIPHLKQEIENILASNN
;
A
#
# COMPACT_ATOMS: atom_id res chain seq x y z
N MET A 1 -0.08 -20.28 9.26
CA MET A 1 -0.03 -19.47 8.02
C MET A 1 1.04 -20.02 7.09
N GLN A 2 0.78 -20.10 5.77
CA GLN A 2 1.77 -20.53 4.78
C GLN A 2 2.96 -19.55 4.72
N ILE A 3 4.16 -20.02 4.41
CA ILE A 3 5.39 -19.21 4.43
C ILE A 3 5.31 -18.07 3.41
N GLU A 4 4.76 -18.36 2.24
CA GLU A 4 4.57 -17.42 1.13
C GLU A 4 3.63 -16.28 1.51
N VAL A 5 2.52 -16.61 2.16
CA VAL A 5 1.55 -15.63 2.68
C VAL A 5 2.21 -14.75 3.74
N LYS A 6 2.96 -15.34 4.68
CA LYS A 6 3.67 -14.58 5.71
C LYS A 6 4.66 -13.60 5.07
N LYS A 7 5.39 -14.04 4.05
CA LYS A 7 6.31 -13.18 3.29
C LYS A 7 5.57 -12.00 2.64
N TRP A 8 4.46 -12.22 1.97
CA TRP A 8 3.71 -11.12 1.33
C TRP A 8 3.09 -10.15 2.33
N LEU A 9 2.66 -10.61 3.50
CA LEU A 9 2.23 -9.70 4.57
C LEU A 9 3.39 -8.81 5.05
N TYR A 10 4.60 -9.35 5.16
CA TYR A 10 5.79 -8.55 5.46
C TYR A 10 6.19 -7.61 4.31
N ASP A 11 6.00 -8.00 3.05
CA ASP A 11 6.20 -7.12 1.90
C ASP A 11 5.24 -5.90 1.98
N ILE A 12 3.97 -6.13 2.33
CA ILE A 12 2.98 -5.06 2.54
C ILE A 12 3.40 -4.17 3.72
N GLN A 13 3.78 -4.76 4.86
CA GLN A 13 4.19 -4.01 6.04
C GLN A 13 5.42 -3.12 5.75
N SER A 14 6.43 -3.67 5.07
CA SER A 14 7.64 -2.93 4.69
C SER A 14 7.32 -1.75 3.78
N ALA A 15 6.50 -1.98 2.75
CA ALA A 15 6.08 -0.92 1.82
C ALA A 15 5.31 0.21 2.53
N ILE A 16 4.47 -0.13 3.51
CA ILE A 16 3.76 0.86 4.35
C ILE A 16 4.76 1.69 5.16
N VAL A 17 5.72 1.04 5.83
CA VAL A 17 6.74 1.73 6.63
C VAL A 17 7.60 2.64 5.76
N GLU A 18 7.96 2.20 4.56
CA GLU A 18 8.66 3.05 3.58
C GLU A 18 7.84 4.29 3.20
N ILE A 19 6.55 4.13 2.86
CA ILE A 19 5.66 5.27 2.56
C ILE A 19 5.64 6.27 3.71
N GLU A 20 5.49 5.79 4.95
CA GLU A 20 5.48 6.66 6.14
C GLU A 20 6.81 7.39 6.32
N SER A 21 7.93 6.69 6.07
CA SER A 21 9.27 7.26 6.23
C SER A 21 9.54 8.48 5.35
N TYR A 22 8.90 8.56 4.17
CA TYR A 22 9.05 9.71 3.27
C TYR A 22 8.54 11.02 3.89
N PHE A 23 7.68 10.94 4.91
CA PHE A 23 7.14 12.09 5.62
C PHE A 23 7.85 12.37 6.95
N ASN A 24 8.99 11.72 7.22
CA ASN A 24 9.81 12.06 8.38
C ASN A 24 10.59 13.36 8.16
N ASP A 25 11.12 13.54 6.94
CA ASP A 25 11.95 14.70 6.58
C ASP A 25 11.15 15.83 5.90
N TYR A 26 9.88 15.57 5.58
CA TYR A 26 8.98 16.52 4.91
C TYR A 26 7.68 16.65 5.69
N PRO A 27 7.10 17.86 5.81
CA PRO A 27 5.79 18.01 6.40
C PRO A 27 4.76 17.16 5.63
N LYS A 28 3.84 16.54 6.37
CA LYS A 28 2.73 15.77 5.81
C LYS A 28 1.67 16.72 5.24
N ASP A 29 2.03 17.40 4.15
CA ASP A 29 1.23 18.41 3.45
C ASP A 29 1.04 18.02 1.97
N PHE A 30 -0.17 18.26 1.47
CA PHE A 30 -0.54 17.89 0.10
C PHE A 30 0.26 18.65 -0.95
N PHE A 31 0.46 19.96 -0.81
CA PHE A 31 1.14 20.78 -1.81
C PHE A 31 2.63 20.43 -1.90
N ILE A 32 3.24 20.07 -0.76
CA ILE A 32 4.63 19.59 -0.73
C ILE A 32 4.73 18.24 -1.46
N PHE A 33 3.83 17.30 -1.17
CA PHE A 33 3.77 16.01 -1.85
C PHE A 33 3.57 16.19 -3.37
N GLN A 34 2.60 17.02 -3.77
CA GLN A 34 2.23 17.27 -5.17
C GLN A 34 3.43 17.75 -6.00
N GLN A 35 4.27 18.61 -5.43
CA GLN A 35 5.45 19.17 -6.11
C GLN A 35 6.67 18.24 -6.09
N ASN A 36 6.69 17.21 -5.24
CA ASN A 36 7.83 16.31 -5.10
C ASN A 36 7.67 15.06 -5.97
N ILE A 37 8.12 15.14 -7.23
CA ILE A 37 8.02 14.02 -8.18
C ILE A 37 8.71 12.74 -7.68
N MET A 38 9.84 12.86 -6.97
CA MET A 38 10.57 11.70 -6.45
C MET A 38 9.75 10.96 -5.40
N MET A 39 9.15 11.69 -4.46
CA MET A 39 8.26 11.14 -3.44
C MET A 39 7.02 10.50 -4.07
N LYS A 40 6.41 11.15 -5.08
CA LYS A 40 5.27 10.57 -5.80
C LYS A 40 5.61 9.22 -6.43
N ARG A 41 6.72 9.14 -7.16
CA ARG A 41 7.19 7.87 -7.76
C ARG A 41 7.50 6.80 -6.72
N ALA A 42 8.12 7.19 -5.60
CA ALA A 42 8.41 6.27 -4.51
C ALA A 42 7.13 5.72 -3.85
N VAL A 43 6.11 6.57 -3.64
CA VAL A 43 4.81 6.14 -3.11
C VAL A 43 4.09 5.25 -4.11
N GLU A 44 3.99 5.64 -5.38
CA GLU A 44 3.35 4.83 -6.43
C GLU A 44 3.94 3.42 -6.49
N ARG A 45 5.28 3.32 -6.45
CA ARG A 45 5.97 2.03 -6.44
C ARG A 45 5.60 1.17 -5.23
N ASN A 46 5.52 1.76 -4.04
CA ASN A 46 5.12 1.03 -2.84
C ASN A 46 3.64 0.61 -2.87
N LEU A 47 2.76 1.42 -3.46
CA LEU A 47 1.36 1.06 -3.68
C LEU A 47 1.21 -0.12 -4.66
N GLU A 48 2.05 -0.19 -5.70
CA GLU A 48 2.10 -1.36 -6.59
C GLU A 48 2.52 -2.63 -5.85
N ILE A 49 3.53 -2.55 -4.99
CA ILE A 49 4.02 -3.69 -4.18
C ILE A 49 2.91 -4.19 -3.28
N ILE A 50 2.23 -3.28 -2.57
CA ILE A 50 1.09 -3.60 -1.71
C ILE A 50 -0.02 -4.30 -2.51
N GLY A 51 -0.35 -3.77 -3.69
CA GLY A 51 -1.37 -4.36 -4.56
C GLY A 51 -1.02 -5.75 -5.08
N GLU A 52 0.22 -5.95 -5.51
CA GLU A 52 0.71 -7.25 -5.99
C GLU A 52 0.75 -8.30 -4.87
N ALA A 53 1.26 -7.94 -3.70
CA ALA A 53 1.30 -8.82 -2.54
C ALA A 53 -0.12 -9.21 -2.10
N THR A 54 -1.04 -8.24 -2.02
CA THR A 54 -2.46 -8.49 -1.72
C THR A 54 -3.09 -9.46 -2.73
N ASN A 55 -2.85 -9.26 -4.03
CA ASN A 55 -3.36 -10.15 -5.07
C ASN A 55 -2.85 -11.58 -4.93
N ARG A 56 -1.57 -11.76 -4.57
CA ARG A 56 -0.96 -13.08 -4.37
C ARG A 56 -1.53 -13.80 -3.15
N ILE A 57 -1.72 -13.07 -2.04
CA ILE A 57 -2.35 -13.61 -0.83
C ILE A 57 -3.75 -14.14 -1.17
N LEU A 58 -4.61 -13.32 -1.77
CA LEU A 58 -6.00 -13.73 -2.08
C LEU A 58 -6.11 -14.92 -3.03
N LYS A 59 -5.13 -15.11 -3.93
CA LYS A 59 -5.08 -16.26 -4.84
C LYS A 59 -4.74 -17.57 -4.14
N ILE A 60 -3.99 -17.51 -3.05
CA ILE A 60 -3.52 -18.70 -2.33
C ILE A 60 -4.38 -18.99 -1.11
N ASP A 61 -4.77 -17.95 -0.39
CA ASP A 61 -5.58 -18.06 0.82
C ASP A 61 -6.62 -16.94 0.85
N ASN A 62 -7.81 -17.25 0.34
CA ASN A 62 -8.94 -16.34 0.31
C ASN A 62 -9.66 -16.24 1.67
N SER A 63 -9.19 -16.96 2.71
CA SER A 63 -9.72 -16.82 4.08
C SER A 63 -9.15 -15.62 4.81
N ILE A 64 -8.01 -15.09 4.34
CA ILE A 64 -7.38 -13.91 4.90
C ILE A 64 -8.17 -12.67 4.52
N HIS A 65 -8.72 -12.02 5.54
CA HIS A 65 -9.52 -10.82 5.36
C HIS A 65 -8.64 -9.57 5.43
N ILE A 66 -8.47 -8.90 4.29
CA ILE A 66 -7.90 -7.56 4.19
C ILE A 66 -9.02 -6.63 3.70
N SER A 67 -9.34 -5.57 4.45
CA SER A 67 -10.39 -4.64 4.02
C SER A 67 -10.02 -3.98 2.70
N ASN A 68 -11.02 -3.79 1.84
CA ASN A 68 -10.84 -3.16 0.53
C ASN A 68 -9.80 -3.84 -0.39
N ALA A 69 -9.46 -5.12 -0.17
CA ALA A 69 -8.44 -5.81 -0.96
C ALA A 69 -8.67 -5.73 -2.48
N ARG A 70 -9.93 -5.78 -2.93
CA ARG A 70 -10.29 -5.58 -4.35
C ARG A 70 -9.87 -4.19 -4.87
N ASN A 71 -10.06 -3.14 -4.08
CA ASN A 71 -9.66 -1.79 -4.45
C ASN A 71 -8.14 -1.63 -4.43
N ILE A 72 -7.45 -2.28 -3.48
CA ILE A 72 -5.98 -2.31 -3.42
C ILE A 72 -5.38 -2.95 -4.68
N VAL A 73 -5.92 -4.10 -5.10
CA VAL A 73 -5.51 -4.75 -6.37
C VAL A 73 -5.88 -3.90 -7.58
N GLY A 74 -7.06 -3.27 -7.56
CA GLY A 74 -7.51 -2.34 -8.60
C GLY A 74 -6.59 -1.14 -8.79
N LEU A 75 -6.17 -0.52 -7.68
CA LEU A 75 -5.24 0.61 -7.67
C LEU A 75 -3.90 0.24 -8.33
N ARG A 76 -3.34 -0.93 -8.03
CA ARG A 76 -2.12 -1.43 -8.70
C ARG A 76 -2.31 -1.51 -10.21
N ASN A 77 -3.47 -1.95 -10.70
CA ASN A 77 -3.74 -2.01 -12.13
C ASN A 77 -3.85 -0.60 -12.74
N GLN A 78 -4.45 0.35 -12.02
CA GLN A 78 -4.51 1.75 -12.45
C GLN A 78 -3.13 2.39 -12.52
N ILE A 79 -2.27 2.17 -11.51
CA ILE A 79 -0.90 2.71 -11.50
C ILE A 79 -0.07 2.15 -12.64
N ILE A 80 -0.31 0.92 -13.09
CA ILE A 80 0.48 0.33 -14.18
C ILE A 80 -0.08 0.69 -15.57
N HIS A 81 -1.41 0.73 -15.73
CA HIS A 81 -2.04 0.82 -17.05
C HIS A 81 -2.65 2.20 -17.38
N ALA A 82 -2.90 3.02 -16.37
CA ALA A 82 -3.57 4.31 -16.50
C ALA A 82 -2.85 5.39 -15.68
N TYR A 83 -1.52 5.27 -15.56
CA TYR A 83 -0.67 6.14 -14.72
C TYR A 83 -0.77 7.62 -15.09
N ASP A 84 -1.07 7.92 -16.34
CA ASP A 84 -1.26 9.26 -16.89
C ASP A 84 -2.57 9.92 -16.42
N SER A 85 -3.53 9.12 -15.94
CA SER A 85 -4.83 9.57 -15.46
C SER A 85 -4.93 9.69 -13.93
N ILE A 86 -3.90 9.28 -13.20
CA ILE A 86 -3.90 9.29 -11.73
C ILE A 86 -3.68 10.71 -11.23
N GLN A 87 -4.68 11.20 -10.50
CA GLN A 87 -4.63 12.50 -9.85
C GLN A 87 -3.88 12.39 -8.51
N ASP A 88 -3.00 13.35 -8.23
CA ASP A 88 -2.20 13.39 -7.00
C ASP A 88 -3.10 13.38 -5.74
N GLU A 89 -4.29 13.96 -5.82
CA GLU A 89 -5.31 13.99 -4.78
C GLU A 89 -5.81 12.58 -4.38
N ILE A 90 -5.88 11.67 -5.35
CA ILE A 90 -6.29 10.28 -5.11
C ILE A 90 -5.20 9.56 -4.31
N ILE A 91 -3.94 9.67 -4.75
CA ILE A 91 -2.79 9.07 -4.07
C ILE A 91 -2.64 9.66 -2.67
N TRP A 92 -2.78 10.98 -2.53
CA TRP A 92 -2.80 11.64 -1.24
C TRP A 92 -3.88 11.08 -0.32
N GLY A 93 -5.12 10.97 -0.81
CA GLY A 93 -6.22 10.37 -0.06
C GLY A 93 -5.92 8.97 0.46
N ILE A 94 -5.24 8.15 -0.35
CA ILE A 94 -4.79 6.80 0.02
C ILE A 94 -3.74 6.87 1.13
N ILE A 95 -2.73 7.73 0.99
CA ILE A 95 -1.66 7.90 2.01
C ILE A 95 -2.26 8.30 3.36
N VAL A 96 -3.18 9.27 3.40
CA VAL A 96 -3.65 9.82 4.68
C VAL A 96 -4.73 8.94 5.33
N ARG A 97 -5.57 8.27 4.55
CA ARG A 97 -6.74 7.52 5.08
C ARG A 97 -6.60 6.02 5.02
N ASN A 98 -6.11 5.47 3.91
CA ASN A 98 -6.14 4.03 3.66
C ASN A 98 -4.90 3.32 4.19
N ILE A 99 -3.71 3.92 4.03
CA ILE A 99 -2.45 3.32 4.48
C ILE A 99 -2.42 3.07 6.01
N PRO A 100 -2.83 4.02 6.87
CA PRO A 100 -2.84 3.78 8.33
C PRO A 100 -3.80 2.65 8.74
N HIS A 101 -4.95 2.55 8.08
CA HIS A 101 -5.91 1.46 8.33
C HIS A 101 -5.32 0.11 7.91
N LEU A 102 -4.78 0.03 6.68
CA LEU A 102 -4.17 -1.20 6.18
C LEU A 102 -3.01 -1.64 7.08
N LYS A 103 -2.20 -0.71 7.59
CA LYS A 103 -1.12 -1.01 8.54
C LYS A 103 -1.63 -1.79 9.74
N GLN A 104 -2.67 -1.27 10.39
CA GLN A 104 -3.28 -1.91 11.57
C GLN A 104 -3.80 -3.31 11.24
N GLU A 105 -4.45 -3.49 10.09
CA GLU A 105 -4.94 -4.80 9.66
C GLU A 105 -3.80 -5.81 9.48
N ILE A 106 -2.73 -5.42 8.79
CA ILE A 106 -1.58 -6.29 8.51
C ILE A 106 -0.85 -6.65 9.81
N GLU A 107 -0.67 -5.69 10.71
CA GLU A 107 -0.09 -5.93 12.03
C GLU A 107 -0.93 -6.92 12.85
N ASN A 108 -2.26 -6.77 12.85
CA ASN A 108 -3.16 -7.68 13.55
C ASN A 108 -3.14 -9.10 12.97
N ILE A 109 -3.09 -9.24 11.63
CA ILE A 109 -3.00 -10.53 10.96
C ILE A 109 -1.66 -11.21 11.30
N LEU A 110 -0.55 -10.47 11.26
CA LEU A 110 0.77 -10.99 11.60
C LEU A 110 0.87 -11.39 13.09
N ALA A 111 0.27 -10.61 13.99
CA ALA A 111 0.25 -10.91 15.42
C ALA A 111 -0.61 -12.13 15.77
N SER A 112 -1.75 -12.31 15.11
CA SER A 112 -2.68 -13.43 15.35
C SER A 112 -2.18 -14.78 14.81
N ASN A 113 -1.11 -14.76 14.00
CA ASN A 113 -0.53 -15.94 13.34
C ASN A 113 0.93 -16.20 13.76
N ASN A 114 1.36 -15.64 14.89
CA ASN A 114 2.64 -15.94 15.54
C ASN A 114 2.48 -17.02 16.62
#